data_AF-A0A0N4UI17-F1
#
_entry.id   AF-A0A0N4UI17-F1
#
_cell.length_a   1.000
_cell.length_b   1.000
_cell.length_c   1.000
_cell.angle_alpha   90.00
_cell.angle_beta   90.00
_cell.angle_gamma   90.00
#
_symmetry.space_group_name_H-M   'P 1'
#
loop_
_entity.id
_entity.type
_entity.pdbx_description
1 polymer ?
#
loop_
_entity_poly.entity_id
_entity_poly.type
_entity_poly.pdbx_seq_one_letter_code
_entity_poly.pdbx_strand_id
1 'polypeptide(L)'
;MLRIKEAIQRRRMIQEMTDDWYEEEILPLPQLLSLPSRKFSIPEQPGNEDTLAYFAQGLSARMSKLQKRALRITWKRLSEAPRTSGRGMIAIMEKVFEKMNDAMDIMPIFYKSAFLSCVEDKRRGASTHSRTITTVRDHAHLLIDFIDDLLDLMFDIPLEHKSLDIATIGRIHAKLEPMGFHRSLWNFFGESFAEVMFNQECVRAYPHAPSAWSMLSIVTTNALDAASRIPKGALQARSKCASRNSSLSDFKRTARIAIMHPILPGINEEQPDLKKKKGGNVFKCCKSRQF
;
A
#
# COMPACT_ATOMS: atom_id res chain seq x y z
N MET A 1 11.89 20.27 31.76
CA MET A 1 13.16 19.61 31.34
C MET A 1 13.02 18.77 30.05
N LEU A 2 11.90 18.06 29.81
CA LEU A 2 11.70 17.27 28.57
C LEU A 2 11.80 18.09 27.26
N ARG A 3 11.21 19.29 27.20
CA ARG A 3 11.24 20.14 25.99
C ARG A 3 12.65 20.54 25.54
N ILE A 4 13.60 20.68 26.47
CA ILE A 4 14.99 21.05 26.15
C ILE A 4 15.71 19.86 25.51
N LYS A 5 15.51 18.64 26.02
CA LYS A 5 16.07 17.43 25.40
C LYS A 5 15.54 17.19 23.99
N GLU A 6 14.23 17.39 23.79
CA GLU A 6 13.58 17.30 22.48
C GLU A 6 14.14 18.37 21.51
N ALA A 7 14.33 19.61 21.96
CA ALA A 7 14.92 20.67 21.15
C ALA A 7 16.39 20.39 20.77
N ILE A 8 17.19 19.84 21.68
CA ILE A 8 18.58 19.44 21.40
C ILE A 8 18.61 18.29 20.39
N GLN A 9 17.74 17.29 20.57
CA GLN A 9 17.63 16.16 19.65
C GLN A 9 17.19 16.62 18.25
N ARG A 10 16.22 17.55 18.16
CA ARG A 10 15.83 18.22 16.92
C ARG A 10 16.99 18.93 16.25
N ARG A 11 17.76 19.70 17.02
CA ARG A 11 18.90 20.46 16.50
C ARG A 11 20.00 19.52 15.98
N ARG A 12 20.33 18.46 16.72
CA ARG A 12 21.28 17.44 16.28
C ARG A 12 20.79 16.74 15.01
N MET A 13 19.51 16.40 14.95
CA MET A 13 18.90 15.78 13.77
C MET A 13 18.97 16.69 12.55
N ILE A 14 18.67 17.99 12.69
CA ILE A 14 18.79 18.98 11.61
C ILE A 14 20.25 19.13 11.18
N GLN A 15 21.19 19.12 12.12
CA GLN A 15 22.62 19.28 11.83
C GLN A 15 23.20 18.06 11.10
N GLU A 16 22.90 16.85 11.55
CA GLU A 16 23.24 15.62 10.81
C GLU A 16 22.64 15.64 9.39
N MET A 17 21.40 16.12 9.28
CA MET A 17 20.72 16.31 8.00
C MET A 17 21.25 17.49 7.18
N THR A 18 22.14 18.32 7.71
CA THR A 18 22.74 19.44 6.99
C THR A 18 24.16 19.05 6.58
N ASP A 19 24.89 18.36 7.44
CA ASP A 19 26.24 17.87 7.18
C ASP A 19 26.24 16.84 6.03
N ASP A 20 25.22 15.97 5.98
CA ASP A 20 24.98 15.06 4.85
C ASP A 20 24.77 15.79 3.50
N TRP A 21 24.33 17.05 3.52
CA TRP A 21 24.03 17.83 2.31
C TRP A 21 25.22 18.54 1.71
N TYR A 22 26.25 18.84 2.51
CA TYR A 22 27.37 19.66 2.04
C TYR A 22 28.49 18.86 1.36
N GLU A 23 28.45 17.52 1.42
CA GLU A 23 29.46 16.65 0.78
C GLU A 23 29.27 16.46 -0.75
N GLU A 24 28.18 16.93 -1.36
CA GLU A 24 27.98 16.86 -2.83
C GLU A 24 27.62 18.21 -3.45
N GLU A 25 28.66 18.86 -3.99
CA GLU A 25 28.72 19.78 -5.13
C GLU A 25 27.45 20.61 -5.47
N ILE A 26 27.52 21.89 -5.07
CA ILE A 26 26.61 22.98 -5.42
C ILE A 26 26.61 23.19 -6.94
N LEU A 27 25.58 22.73 -7.64
CA LEU A 27 25.27 23.19 -9.01
C LEU A 27 24.10 24.18 -9.01
N PRO A 28 24.14 25.24 -9.84
CA PRO A 28 23.18 26.34 -9.76
C PRO A 28 21.80 25.92 -10.27
N LEU A 29 20.77 26.31 -9.52
CA LEU A 29 19.35 26.08 -9.73
C LEU A 29 18.83 26.77 -11.02
N PRO A 30 18.18 26.05 -11.96
CA PRO A 30 17.25 26.68 -12.89
C PRO A 30 15.83 26.13 -12.68
N GLN A 31 14.94 27.03 -12.25
CA GLN A 31 13.55 27.15 -12.70
C GLN A 31 12.76 25.83 -12.95
N LEU A 32 12.31 25.15 -11.90
CA LEU A 32 11.33 24.06 -12.00
C LEU A 32 9.94 24.53 -11.55
N LEU A 33 9.32 25.40 -12.34
CA LEU A 33 7.88 25.72 -12.28
C LEU A 33 7.28 25.75 -13.70
N SER A 34 7.51 24.71 -14.50
CA SER A 34 6.70 24.40 -15.68
C SER A 34 7.03 23.00 -16.21
N LEU A 35 6.49 21.95 -15.61
CA LEU A 35 6.48 20.63 -16.25
C LEU A 35 5.13 20.45 -16.93
N PRO A 36 5.09 20.21 -18.26
CA PRO A 36 3.85 19.95 -18.96
C PRO A 36 3.24 18.67 -18.39
N SER A 37 1.91 18.67 -18.25
CA SER A 37 1.08 17.53 -17.86
C SER A 37 1.20 16.40 -18.90
N ARG A 38 2.36 15.73 -18.95
CA ARG A 38 2.55 14.53 -19.76
C ARG A 38 1.80 13.41 -19.06
N LYS A 39 0.58 13.14 -19.54
CA LYS A 39 -0.28 12.06 -19.05
C LYS A 39 0.54 10.77 -19.04
N PHE A 40 0.62 10.12 -17.88
CA PHE A 40 1.24 8.80 -17.78
C PHE A 40 0.34 7.81 -18.53
N SER A 41 0.80 7.34 -19.68
CA SER A 41 0.21 6.18 -20.35
C SER A 41 0.77 4.94 -19.65
N ILE A 42 -0.01 4.33 -18.76
CA ILE A 42 0.30 2.97 -18.29
C ILE A 42 0.27 2.08 -19.53
N PRO A 43 1.31 1.27 -19.82
CA PRO A 43 1.26 0.31 -20.91
C PRO A 43 0.01 -0.56 -20.80
N GLU A 44 -0.84 -0.57 -21.83
CA GLU A 44 -2.11 -1.33 -21.82
C GLU A 44 -1.92 -2.85 -21.93
N GLN A 45 -0.70 -3.39 -21.84
CA GLN A 45 -0.47 -4.83 -21.96
C GLN A 45 -0.50 -5.55 -20.61
N PRO A 46 -1.46 -6.47 -20.39
CA PRO A 46 -1.43 -7.40 -19.28
C PRO A 46 -0.52 -8.58 -19.67
N GLY A 47 0.76 -8.52 -19.34
CA GLY A 47 1.66 -9.62 -19.69
C GLY A 47 3.12 -9.52 -19.24
N ASN A 48 3.65 -8.31 -19.03
CA ASN A 48 5.03 -8.17 -18.54
C ASN A 48 5.04 -8.04 -17.02
N GLU A 49 5.81 -8.88 -16.35
CA GLU A 49 5.94 -8.93 -14.89
C GLU A 49 6.59 -7.66 -14.29
N ASP A 50 7.01 -6.70 -15.12
CA ASP A 50 7.82 -5.54 -14.73
C ASP A 50 7.07 -4.20 -14.71
N THR A 51 5.75 -4.20 -14.64
CA THR A 51 4.96 -2.95 -14.65
C THR A 51 5.29 -2.02 -13.49
N LEU A 52 5.57 -2.57 -12.29
CA LEU A 52 6.00 -1.76 -11.14
C LEU A 52 7.40 -1.17 -11.36
N ALA A 53 8.34 -1.94 -11.92
CA ALA A 53 9.68 -1.45 -12.23
C ALA A 53 9.65 -0.32 -13.27
N TYR A 54 8.84 -0.46 -14.33
CA TYR A 54 8.62 0.61 -15.30
C TYR A 54 8.02 1.87 -14.65
N PHE A 55 7.05 1.69 -13.75
CA PHE A 55 6.47 2.79 -13.00
C PHE A 55 7.50 3.46 -12.07
N ALA A 56 8.32 2.68 -11.35
CA ALA A 56 9.39 3.16 -10.48
C ALA A 56 10.42 3.99 -11.24
N GLN A 57 10.86 3.51 -12.42
CA GLN A 57 11.77 4.26 -13.29
C GLN A 57 11.13 5.55 -13.80
N GLY A 58 9.86 5.52 -14.20
CA GLY A 58 9.10 6.70 -14.59
C GLY A 58 8.96 7.73 -13.46
N LEU A 59 8.79 7.28 -12.22
CA LEU A 59 8.77 8.13 -11.03
C LEU A 59 10.15 8.72 -10.74
N SER A 60 11.20 7.89 -10.80
CA SER A 60 12.61 8.29 -10.59
C SER A 60 13.05 9.36 -11.59
N ALA A 61 12.60 9.27 -12.85
CA ALA A 61 12.87 10.27 -13.89
C ALA A 61 12.19 11.63 -13.64
N ARG A 62 11.12 11.68 -12.82
CA ARG A 62 10.40 12.91 -12.47
C ARG A 62 10.93 13.61 -11.23
N MET A 63 11.89 13.00 -10.53
CA MET A 63 12.46 13.52 -9.30
C MET A 63 13.92 13.95 -9.51
N SER A 64 14.30 15.06 -8.90
CA SER A 64 15.71 15.47 -8.81
C SER A 64 16.50 14.46 -7.97
N LYS A 65 17.83 14.43 -8.13
CA LYS A 65 18.73 13.62 -7.28
C LYS A 65 18.47 13.87 -5.79
N LEU A 66 18.28 15.14 -5.42
CA LEU A 66 18.03 15.54 -4.04
C LEU A 66 16.65 15.09 -3.55
N GLN A 67 15.60 15.15 -4.38
CA GLN A 67 14.27 14.63 -4.03
C GLN A 67 14.30 13.12 -3.80
N LYS A 68 14.99 12.36 -4.67
CA LYS A 68 15.16 10.91 -4.50
C LYS A 68 15.88 10.61 -3.18
N ARG A 69 17.02 11.24 -2.94
CA ARG A 69 17.79 11.08 -1.69
C ARG A 69 16.94 11.40 -0.46
N ALA A 70 16.19 12.51 -0.50
CA ALA A 70 15.28 12.92 0.56
C ALA A 70 14.21 11.87 0.84
N LEU A 71 13.61 11.29 -0.21
CA LEU A 71 12.59 10.26 -0.10
C LEU A 71 13.16 9.00 0.58
N ARG A 72 14.33 8.51 0.15
CA ARG A 72 14.99 7.33 0.73
C ARG A 72 15.33 7.52 2.21
N ILE A 73 15.96 8.64 2.55
CA ILE A 73 16.40 8.91 3.93
C ILE A 73 15.19 9.06 4.85
N THR A 74 14.16 9.80 4.42
CA THR A 74 12.98 9.99 5.25
C THR A 74 12.16 8.72 5.39
N TRP A 75 12.04 7.88 4.35
CA TRP A 75 11.42 6.56 4.45
C TRP A 75 12.15 5.65 5.45
N LYS A 76 13.47 5.53 5.33
CA LYS A 76 14.31 4.75 6.25
C LYS A 76 14.14 5.22 7.71
N ARG A 77 14.10 6.54 7.95
CA ARG A 77 13.87 7.07 9.30
C ARG A 77 12.49 6.79 9.85
N LEU A 78 11.48 6.73 8.99
CA LEU A 78 10.12 6.35 9.38
C LEU A 78 10.04 4.85 9.74
N SER A 79 10.78 3.99 9.03
CA SER A 79 10.83 2.55 9.31
C SER A 79 11.69 2.20 10.52
N GLU A 80 12.78 2.93 10.77
CA GLU A 80 13.67 2.75 11.91
C GLU A 80 13.10 3.25 13.25
N ALA A 81 11.95 3.92 13.26
CA ALA A 81 11.44 4.57 14.45
C ALA A 81 10.41 3.72 15.23
N PRO A 82 10.81 2.98 16.29
CA PRO A 82 9.94 2.69 17.42
C PRO A 82 9.86 3.88 18.40
N ARG A 83 10.51 5.03 18.13
CA ARG A 83 10.83 6.05 19.15
C ARG A 83 10.39 7.51 18.93
N THR A 84 9.78 7.89 17.80
CA THR A 84 9.43 9.33 17.54
C THR A 84 7.95 9.64 17.35
N SER A 85 7.06 8.67 17.49
CA SER A 85 5.63 8.89 17.79
C SER A 85 5.00 7.75 18.59
N GLY A 86 5.81 6.77 19.04
CA GLY A 86 5.37 5.59 19.77
C GLY A 86 4.54 4.58 18.96
N ARG A 87 4.33 4.80 17.64
CA ARG A 87 3.35 4.01 16.88
C ARG A 87 3.85 3.31 15.61
N GLY A 88 5.12 3.50 15.23
CA GLY A 88 5.73 2.84 14.07
C GLY A 88 5.10 3.21 12.72
N MET A 89 5.67 2.69 11.62
CA MET A 89 5.18 2.94 10.26
C MET A 89 3.72 2.51 10.07
N ILE A 90 3.33 1.39 10.70
CA ILE A 90 1.97 0.86 10.58
C ILE A 90 0.91 1.87 11.02
N ALA A 91 1.12 2.58 12.11
CA ALA A 91 0.16 3.58 12.57
C ALA A 91 0.16 4.86 11.74
N ILE A 92 1.28 5.19 11.10
CA ILE A 92 1.33 6.27 10.11
C ILE A 92 0.42 5.89 8.94
N MET A 93 0.50 4.66 8.44
CA MET A 93 -0.36 4.20 7.35
C MET A 93 -1.82 4.02 7.78
N GLU A 94 -2.10 3.52 8.99
CA GLU A 94 -3.46 3.53 9.56
C GLU A 94 -4.01 4.96 9.61
N LYS A 95 -3.19 5.96 9.93
CA LYS A 95 -3.61 7.37 9.94
C LYS A 95 -4.07 7.86 8.56
N VAL A 96 -3.49 7.35 7.47
CA VAL A 96 -3.94 7.67 6.10
C VAL A 96 -5.37 7.20 5.91
N PHE A 97 -5.68 5.96 6.29
CA PHE A 97 -7.03 5.41 6.18
C PHE A 97 -8.02 6.06 7.14
N GLU A 98 -7.61 6.45 8.35
CA GLU A 98 -8.43 7.26 9.26
C GLU A 98 -8.86 8.57 8.59
N LYS A 99 -7.92 9.31 7.96
CA LYS A 99 -8.25 10.57 7.28
C LYS A 99 -9.16 10.38 6.08
N MET A 100 -8.94 9.33 5.30
CA MET A 100 -9.85 8.97 4.22
C MET A 100 -11.25 8.65 4.75
N ASN A 101 -11.33 7.95 5.88
CA ASN A 101 -12.61 7.64 6.51
C ASN A 101 -13.32 8.89 7.02
N ASP A 102 -12.60 9.81 7.65
CA ASP A 102 -13.16 11.08 8.14
C ASP A 102 -13.73 11.93 6.99
N ALA A 103 -13.12 11.87 5.80
CA ALA A 103 -13.53 12.66 4.63
C ALA A 103 -14.62 11.99 3.78
N MET A 104 -14.59 10.66 3.64
CA MET A 104 -15.41 9.94 2.64
C MET A 104 -16.22 8.76 3.19
N ASP A 105 -16.09 8.41 4.47
CA ASP A 105 -16.67 7.20 5.08
C ASP A 105 -16.38 5.93 4.25
N ILE A 106 -15.12 5.48 4.31
CA ILE A 106 -14.64 4.32 3.52
C ILE A 106 -14.97 2.98 4.18
N MET A 107 -15.28 2.97 5.48
CA MET A 107 -15.54 1.74 6.23
C MET A 107 -16.65 0.85 5.65
N PRO A 108 -17.76 1.37 5.07
CA PRO A 108 -18.76 0.57 4.38
C PRO A 108 -18.17 -0.32 3.26
N ILE A 109 -17.14 0.13 2.55
CA ILE A 109 -16.47 -0.66 1.51
C ILE A 109 -15.78 -1.86 2.14
N PHE A 110 -15.03 -1.63 3.23
CA PHE A 110 -14.35 -2.69 3.98
C PHE A 110 -15.34 -3.70 4.57
N TYR A 111 -16.43 -3.23 5.17
CA TYR A 111 -17.43 -4.12 5.78
C TYR A 111 -18.19 -4.95 4.75
N LYS A 112 -18.63 -4.35 3.64
CA LYS A 112 -19.29 -5.10 2.54
C LYS A 112 -18.35 -6.12 1.92
N SER A 113 -17.09 -5.72 1.71
CA SER A 113 -16.01 -6.57 1.22
C SER A 113 -15.76 -7.77 2.14
N ALA A 114 -15.55 -7.52 3.44
CA ALA A 114 -15.35 -8.54 4.46
C ALA A 114 -16.55 -9.49 4.58
N PHE A 115 -17.78 -8.97 4.49
CA PHE A 115 -18.98 -9.79 4.51
C PHE A 115 -19.04 -10.75 3.32
N LEU A 116 -18.77 -10.26 2.11
CA LEU A 116 -18.74 -11.10 0.91
C LEU A 116 -17.65 -12.16 0.99
N SER A 117 -16.47 -11.81 1.49
CA SER A 117 -15.38 -12.74 1.82
C SER A 117 -15.84 -13.84 2.78
N CYS A 118 -16.49 -13.48 3.89
CA CYS A 118 -17.04 -14.46 4.85
C CYS A 118 -18.08 -15.41 4.23
N VAL A 119 -18.97 -14.88 3.38
CA VAL A 119 -20.00 -15.68 2.70
C VAL A 119 -19.36 -16.64 1.70
N GLU A 120 -18.30 -16.21 1.02
CA GLU A 120 -17.57 -17.03 0.06
C GLU A 120 -16.77 -18.16 0.73
N ASP A 121 -16.15 -17.89 1.87
CA ASP A 121 -15.42 -18.88 2.66
C ASP A 121 -16.33 -20.00 3.15
N LYS A 122 -17.51 -19.64 3.65
CA LYS A 122 -18.54 -20.62 4.04
C LYS A 122 -18.96 -21.50 2.87
N ARG A 123 -18.98 -20.96 1.65
CA ARG A 123 -19.37 -21.71 0.45
C ARG A 123 -18.28 -22.67 -0.04
N ARG A 124 -17.01 -22.34 0.17
CA ARG A 124 -15.87 -23.16 -0.30
C ARG A 124 -15.53 -24.34 0.60
N GLY A 125 -16.13 -24.40 1.79
CA GLY A 125 -15.76 -25.38 2.80
C GLY A 125 -14.42 -25.02 3.44
N ALA A 126 -14.19 -25.53 4.64
CA ALA A 126 -13.04 -25.19 5.49
C ALA A 126 -11.65 -25.58 4.94
N SER A 127 -11.55 -26.06 3.69
CA SER A 127 -10.33 -26.66 3.13
C SER A 127 -9.32 -25.67 2.57
N THR A 128 -9.65 -24.37 2.50
CA THR A 128 -8.68 -23.34 2.09
C THR A 128 -8.42 -22.39 3.26
N HIS A 129 -7.31 -22.59 3.98
CA HIS A 129 -6.82 -21.75 5.07
C HIS A 129 -6.42 -20.31 4.67
N SER A 130 -6.82 -19.85 3.48
CA SER A 130 -6.53 -18.48 3.05
C SER A 130 -7.52 -17.54 3.73
N ARG A 131 -7.06 -16.77 4.73
CA ARG A 131 -7.85 -15.67 5.30
C ARG A 131 -8.23 -14.72 4.17
N THR A 132 -9.53 -14.51 3.97
CA THR A 132 -10.05 -13.71 2.84
C THR A 132 -10.52 -12.33 3.28
N ILE A 133 -10.46 -12.03 4.57
CA ILE A 133 -10.87 -10.75 5.15
C ILE A 133 -9.61 -9.91 5.33
N THR A 134 -9.57 -8.75 4.67
CA THR A 134 -8.48 -7.78 4.79
C THR A 134 -9.00 -6.56 5.54
N THR A 135 -8.46 -6.33 6.71
CA THR A 135 -8.78 -5.19 7.57
C THR A 135 -8.07 -3.92 7.10
N VAL A 136 -8.38 -2.78 7.72
CA VAL A 136 -7.65 -1.52 7.51
C VAL A 136 -6.17 -1.69 7.88
N ARG A 137 -5.87 -2.42 8.96
CA ARG A 137 -4.49 -2.72 9.36
C ARG A 137 -3.76 -3.55 8.31
N ASP A 138 -4.43 -4.53 7.72
CA ASP A 138 -3.84 -5.34 6.64
C ASP A 138 -3.58 -4.49 5.40
N HIS A 139 -4.46 -3.54 5.05
CA HIS A 139 -4.20 -2.57 3.98
C HIS A 139 -3.05 -1.62 4.32
N ALA A 140 -2.88 -1.26 5.59
CA ALA A 140 -1.76 -0.46 6.04
C ALA A 140 -0.43 -1.22 5.88
N HIS A 141 -0.38 -2.53 6.15
CA HIS A 141 0.77 -3.37 5.82
C HIS A 141 1.04 -3.44 4.31
N LEU A 142 0.01 -3.73 3.51
CA LEU A 142 0.16 -3.79 2.04
C LEU A 142 0.66 -2.46 1.45
N LEU A 143 0.24 -1.33 2.03
CA LEU A 143 0.72 -0.01 1.62
C LEU A 143 2.19 0.19 1.98
N ILE A 144 2.65 -0.29 3.14
CA ILE A 144 4.07 -0.25 3.51
C ILE A 144 4.88 -1.06 2.49
N ASP A 145 4.50 -2.32 2.27
CA ASP A 145 5.19 -3.22 1.36
C ASP A 145 5.24 -2.65 -0.07
N PHE A 146 4.12 -2.07 -0.55
CA PHE A 146 4.07 -1.43 -1.86
C PHE A 146 5.03 -0.23 -1.98
N ILE A 147 5.10 0.62 -0.95
CA ILE A 147 6.01 1.78 -0.97
C ILE A 147 7.47 1.31 -0.84
N ASP A 148 7.74 0.27 -0.06
CA ASP A 148 9.07 -0.31 0.07
C ASP A 148 9.56 -0.87 -1.26
N ASP A 149 8.78 -1.73 -1.91
CA ASP A 149 9.06 -2.28 -3.25
C ASP A 149 9.29 -1.17 -4.29
N LEU A 150 8.45 -0.14 -4.25
CA LEU A 150 8.56 1.00 -5.17
C LEU A 150 9.88 1.76 -4.96
N LEU A 151 10.27 1.99 -3.72
CA LEU A 151 11.50 2.69 -3.40
C LEU A 151 12.72 1.83 -3.75
N ASP A 152 12.71 0.55 -3.41
CA ASP A 152 13.79 -0.37 -3.77
C ASP A 152 14.02 -0.39 -5.27
N LEU A 153 12.96 -0.54 -6.07
CA LEU A 153 13.04 -0.46 -7.53
C LEU A 153 13.51 0.91 -8.05
N MET A 154 13.15 2.01 -7.39
CA MET A 154 13.65 3.35 -7.76
C MET A 154 15.16 3.54 -7.52
N PHE A 155 15.75 2.74 -6.62
CA PHE A 155 17.16 2.74 -6.27
C PHE A 155 17.92 1.52 -6.81
N ASP A 156 17.36 0.84 -7.81
CA ASP A 156 17.95 -0.32 -8.47
C ASP A 156 18.27 -1.47 -7.48
N ILE A 157 17.49 -1.59 -6.41
CA ILE A 157 17.57 -2.68 -5.43
C ILE A 157 16.65 -3.82 -5.93
N PRO A 158 17.19 -5.04 -6.12
CA PRO A 158 16.38 -6.17 -6.59
C PRO A 158 15.41 -6.63 -5.50
N LEU A 159 14.17 -6.94 -5.91
CA LEU A 159 13.16 -7.50 -5.01
C LEU A 159 13.31 -9.02 -4.90
N GLU A 160 13.18 -9.56 -3.70
CA GLU A 160 13.26 -11.01 -3.44
C GLU A 160 11.90 -11.72 -3.58
N HIS A 161 10.83 -10.95 -3.76
CA HIS A 161 9.45 -11.42 -3.86
C HIS A 161 8.73 -10.79 -5.07
N LYS A 162 7.56 -11.35 -5.39
CA LYS A 162 6.71 -10.79 -6.44
C LYS A 162 6.00 -9.55 -5.91
N SER A 163 6.32 -8.40 -6.50
CA SER A 163 5.78 -7.11 -6.10
C SER A 163 4.32 -6.90 -6.50
N LEU A 164 3.68 -5.95 -5.82
CA LEU A 164 2.31 -5.53 -6.12
C LEU A 164 2.29 -4.59 -7.32
N ASP A 165 1.80 -5.09 -8.45
CA ASP A 165 1.62 -4.27 -9.66
C ASP A 165 0.56 -3.17 -9.45
N ILE A 166 0.97 -1.91 -9.61
CA ILE A 166 0.12 -0.72 -9.51
C ILE A 166 -1.09 -0.75 -10.47
N ALA A 167 -0.90 -1.25 -11.69
CA ALA A 167 -2.00 -1.33 -12.66
C ALA A 167 -3.02 -2.39 -12.23
N THR A 168 -2.55 -3.47 -11.65
CA THR A 168 -3.37 -4.51 -11.05
C THR A 168 -4.12 -3.97 -9.84
N ILE A 169 -3.46 -3.25 -8.90
CA ILE A 169 -4.13 -2.58 -7.76
C ILE A 169 -5.29 -1.70 -8.23
N GLY A 170 -5.07 -0.81 -9.20
CA GLY A 170 -6.12 0.09 -9.71
C GLY A 170 -7.29 -0.68 -10.34
N ARG A 171 -7.01 -1.62 -11.25
CA ARG A 171 -8.04 -2.44 -11.91
C ARG A 171 -8.85 -3.26 -10.92
N ILE A 172 -8.20 -3.73 -9.88
CA ILE A 172 -8.79 -4.53 -8.83
C ILE A 172 -9.80 -3.70 -8.02
N HIS A 173 -9.38 -2.53 -7.54
CA HIS A 173 -10.23 -1.63 -6.75
C HIS A 173 -11.39 -1.07 -7.58
N ALA A 174 -11.18 -0.82 -8.88
CA ALA A 174 -12.27 -0.40 -9.78
C ALA A 174 -13.46 -1.37 -9.75
N LYS A 175 -13.20 -2.66 -9.51
CA LYS A 175 -14.27 -3.64 -9.44
C LYS A 175 -15.03 -3.66 -8.10
N LEU A 176 -14.55 -2.91 -7.09
CA LEU A 176 -15.26 -2.65 -5.84
C LEU A 176 -16.34 -1.56 -6.01
N GLU A 177 -16.55 -1.03 -7.21
CA GLU A 177 -17.56 0.01 -7.47
C GLU A 177 -18.95 -0.33 -6.91
N PRO A 178 -19.48 -1.57 -7.04
CA PRO A 178 -20.79 -1.89 -6.45
C PRO A 178 -20.81 -1.89 -4.91
N MET A 179 -19.65 -1.87 -4.25
CA MET A 179 -19.53 -1.75 -2.80
C MET A 179 -19.41 -0.29 -2.33
N GLY A 180 -19.30 0.66 -3.26
CA GLY A 180 -19.13 2.10 -3.00
C GLY A 180 -17.76 2.63 -3.37
N PHE A 181 -16.90 1.84 -4.03
CA PHE A 181 -15.60 2.35 -4.46
C PHE A 181 -15.74 3.27 -5.67
N HIS A 182 -15.48 4.56 -5.48
CA HIS A 182 -15.43 5.54 -6.55
C HIS A 182 -14.00 5.93 -6.88
N ARG A 183 -13.70 6.19 -8.14
CA ARG A 183 -12.34 6.58 -8.59
C ARG A 183 -11.82 7.84 -7.88
N SER A 184 -12.71 8.72 -7.43
CA SER A 184 -12.35 9.88 -6.59
C SER A 184 -11.67 9.50 -5.28
N LEU A 185 -11.92 8.29 -4.74
CA LEU A 185 -11.21 7.79 -3.55
C LEU A 185 -9.71 7.76 -3.74
N TRP A 186 -9.21 7.57 -4.98
CA TRP A 186 -7.78 7.66 -5.24
C TRP A 186 -7.24 9.07 -5.02
N ASN A 187 -7.97 10.11 -5.45
CA ASN A 187 -7.56 11.49 -5.21
C ASN A 187 -7.49 11.79 -3.71
N PHE A 188 -8.52 11.40 -2.96
CA PHE A 188 -8.55 11.57 -1.51
C PHE A 188 -7.49 10.73 -0.79
N PHE A 189 -7.16 9.53 -1.32
CA PHE A 189 -6.02 8.75 -0.85
C PHE A 189 -4.71 9.52 -1.03
N GLY A 190 -4.46 10.07 -2.22
CA GLY A 190 -3.26 10.86 -2.49
C GLY A 190 -3.14 12.09 -1.60
N GLU A 191 -4.24 12.83 -1.43
CA GLU A 191 -4.30 13.99 -0.53
C GLU A 191 -4.02 13.59 0.93
N SER A 192 -4.72 12.55 1.43
CA SER A 192 -4.55 12.03 2.79
C SER A 192 -3.13 11.51 3.03
N PHE A 193 -2.58 10.78 2.07
CA PHE A 193 -1.23 10.24 2.13
C PHE A 193 -0.21 11.37 2.22
N ALA A 194 -0.25 12.34 1.29
CA ALA A 194 0.66 13.47 1.32
C ALA A 194 0.57 14.26 2.64
N GLU A 195 -0.65 14.53 3.12
CA GLU A 195 -0.86 15.27 4.35
C GLU A 195 -0.32 14.53 5.59
N VAL A 196 -0.54 13.21 5.69
CA VAL A 196 0.02 12.40 6.79
C VAL A 196 1.54 12.42 6.75
N MET A 197 2.14 12.33 5.56
CA MET A 197 3.60 12.41 5.41
C MET A 197 4.14 13.79 5.79
N PHE A 198 3.46 14.88 5.44
CA PHE A 198 3.85 16.24 5.84
C PHE A 198 3.74 16.48 7.34
N ASN A 199 2.93 15.69 8.05
CA ASN A 199 2.86 15.78 9.51
C ASN A 199 4.01 15.03 10.21
N GLN A 200 4.81 14.25 9.49
CA GLN A 200 5.96 13.57 10.06
C GLN A 200 7.14 14.54 10.23
N GLU A 201 7.72 14.55 11.41
CA GLU A 201 8.79 15.48 11.76
C GLU A 201 10.04 15.29 10.87
N CYS A 202 10.43 14.04 10.59
CA CYS A 202 11.56 13.75 9.71
C CYS A 202 11.35 14.22 8.27
N VAL A 203 10.11 14.25 7.79
CA VAL A 203 9.77 14.78 6.46
C VAL A 203 9.84 16.30 6.46
N ARG A 204 9.29 16.96 7.47
CA ARG A 204 9.32 18.43 7.60
C ARG A 204 10.72 18.99 7.79
N ALA A 205 11.55 18.27 8.54
CA ALA A 205 12.91 18.71 8.82
C ALA A 205 13.83 18.57 7.59
N TYR A 206 13.52 17.67 6.64
CA TYR A 206 14.44 17.30 5.56
C TYR A 206 14.18 18.13 4.31
N PRO A 207 15.16 18.91 3.82
CA PRO A 207 14.93 19.74 2.65
C PRO A 207 14.58 18.88 1.42
N HIS A 208 13.74 19.41 0.54
CA HIS A 208 13.15 18.68 -0.60
C HIS A 208 12.27 17.46 -0.28
N ALA A 209 12.23 16.93 0.95
CA ALA A 209 11.37 15.79 1.29
C ALA A 209 9.88 16.08 1.08
N PRO A 210 9.29 17.22 1.51
CA PRO A 210 7.88 17.50 1.24
C PRO A 210 7.54 17.49 -0.25
N SER A 211 8.44 18.03 -1.08
CA SER A 211 8.26 18.00 -2.54
C SER A 211 8.37 16.59 -3.13
N ALA A 212 9.30 15.77 -2.62
CA ALA A 212 9.44 14.38 -3.03
C ALA A 212 8.21 13.53 -2.66
N TRP A 213 7.73 13.63 -1.42
CA TRP A 213 6.52 12.95 -0.95
C TRP A 213 5.26 13.40 -1.71
N SER A 214 5.16 14.69 -2.04
CA SER A 214 4.09 15.20 -2.90
C SER A 214 4.13 14.57 -4.30
N MET A 215 5.33 14.52 -4.91
CA MET A 215 5.49 13.92 -6.25
C MET A 215 5.14 12.43 -6.24
N LEU A 216 5.63 11.67 -5.26
CA LEU A 216 5.27 10.26 -5.07
C LEU A 216 3.74 10.10 -4.97
N SER A 217 3.09 10.88 -4.09
CA SER A 217 1.64 10.81 -3.91
C SER A 217 0.88 11.08 -5.20
N ILE A 218 1.20 12.18 -5.90
CA ILE A 218 0.52 12.59 -7.13
C ILE A 218 0.70 11.54 -8.22
N VAL A 219 1.92 11.03 -8.41
CA VAL A 219 2.23 10.09 -9.50
C VAL A 219 1.57 8.73 -9.26
N THR A 220 1.65 8.21 -8.03
CA THR A 220 1.01 6.96 -7.63
C THR A 220 -0.51 7.06 -7.75
N THR A 221 -1.11 8.13 -7.23
CA THR A 221 -2.55 8.37 -7.30
C THR A 221 -3.05 8.46 -8.73
N ASN A 222 -2.34 9.19 -9.60
CA ASN A 222 -2.71 9.29 -11.01
C ASN A 222 -2.62 7.95 -11.73
N ALA A 223 -1.62 7.13 -11.41
CA ALA A 223 -1.50 5.80 -12.00
C ALA A 223 -2.62 4.86 -11.51
N LEU A 224 -2.95 4.87 -10.23
CA LEU A 224 -4.08 4.12 -9.68
C LEU A 224 -5.43 4.56 -10.29
N ASP A 225 -5.66 5.88 -10.40
CA ASP A 225 -6.84 6.45 -11.06
C ASP A 225 -6.93 6.02 -12.53
N ALA A 226 -5.83 6.10 -13.27
CA ALA A 226 -5.74 5.71 -14.68
C ALA A 226 -6.01 4.22 -14.86
N ALA A 227 -5.36 3.36 -14.07
CA ALA A 227 -5.56 1.91 -14.10
C ALA A 227 -7.00 1.49 -13.71
N SER A 228 -7.69 2.32 -12.93
CA SER A 228 -9.08 2.09 -12.54
C SER A 228 -10.10 2.43 -13.62
N ARG A 229 -9.67 2.98 -14.77
CA ARG A 229 -10.57 3.24 -15.89
C ARG A 229 -10.85 1.92 -16.62
N ILE A 230 -12.02 1.33 -16.36
CA ILE A 230 -12.50 0.21 -17.18
C ILE A 230 -12.78 0.76 -18.58
N PRO A 231 -12.20 0.20 -19.65
CA PRO A 231 -12.48 0.64 -21.02
C PRO A 231 -13.99 0.52 -21.29
N LYS A 232 -14.61 1.60 -21.79
CA LYS A 232 -16.07 1.67 -22.04
C LYS A 232 -16.59 0.53 -22.93
N GLY A 233 -15.73 -0.11 -23.73
CA GLY A 233 -16.05 -1.28 -24.55
C GLY A 233 -16.29 -2.59 -23.78
N ALA A 234 -15.75 -2.75 -22.57
CA ALA A 234 -15.93 -3.97 -21.78
C ALA A 234 -17.32 -4.07 -21.12
N LEU A 235 -17.97 -2.93 -20.86
CA LEU A 235 -19.31 -2.87 -20.27
C LEU A 235 -20.41 -3.24 -21.28
N GLN A 236 -20.25 -2.90 -22.56
CA GLN A 236 -21.22 -3.27 -23.61
C GLN A 236 -21.21 -4.77 -23.94
N ALA A 237 -20.06 -5.45 -23.84
CA ALA A 237 -19.98 -6.90 -24.01
C ALA A 237 -20.68 -7.67 -22.88
N ARG A 238 -20.69 -7.11 -21.67
CA ARG A 238 -21.28 -7.76 -20.48
C ARG A 238 -22.82 -7.69 -20.46
N SER A 239 -23.40 -6.65 -21.07
CA SER A 239 -24.86 -6.50 -21.14
C SER A 239 -25.55 -7.47 -22.10
N LYS A 240 -24.84 -8.04 -23.08
CA LYS A 240 -25.42 -9.01 -24.04
C LYS A 240 -25.34 -10.48 -23.57
N CYS A 241 -24.54 -10.78 -22.55
CA CYS A 241 -24.33 -12.14 -22.04
C CYS A 241 -24.95 -12.39 -20.65
N ALA A 242 -25.60 -11.39 -20.05
CA ALA A 242 -26.15 -11.45 -18.69
C ALA A 242 -27.55 -12.12 -18.60
N SER A 243 -27.81 -13.13 -19.44
CA SER A 243 -28.95 -14.03 -19.28
C SER A 243 -28.56 -15.17 -18.33
N ARG A 244 -29.19 -15.18 -17.15
CA ARG A 244 -29.26 -16.27 -16.16
C ARG A 244 -27.92 -16.69 -15.51
N ASN A 245 -27.69 -16.19 -14.29
CA ASN A 245 -26.80 -16.72 -13.23
C ASN A 245 -25.30 -16.38 -13.20
N SER A 246 -24.74 -15.64 -14.17
CA SER A 246 -23.28 -15.32 -14.22
C SER A 246 -22.83 -14.06 -13.47
N SER A 247 -23.76 -13.14 -13.15
CA SER A 247 -23.44 -11.83 -12.55
C SER A 247 -22.79 -11.94 -11.17
N LEU A 248 -23.26 -12.87 -10.34
CA LEU A 248 -22.87 -12.96 -8.94
C LEU A 248 -21.52 -13.69 -8.76
N SER A 249 -21.21 -14.69 -9.59
CA SER A 249 -19.93 -15.41 -9.51
C SER A 249 -18.75 -14.55 -9.94
N ASP A 250 -18.92 -13.74 -10.99
CA ASP A 250 -17.87 -12.86 -11.49
C ASP A 250 -17.66 -11.66 -10.55
N PHE A 251 -18.74 -11.17 -9.94
CA PHE A 251 -18.69 -10.15 -8.90
C PHE A 251 -17.98 -10.66 -7.63
N LYS A 252 -18.22 -11.91 -7.25
CA LYS A 252 -17.58 -12.58 -6.11
C LYS A 252 -16.09 -12.87 -6.36
N ARG A 253 -15.75 -13.42 -7.52
CA ARG A 253 -14.35 -13.68 -7.93
C ARG A 253 -13.52 -12.40 -7.98
N THR A 254 -14.18 -11.28 -8.21
CA THR A 254 -13.61 -9.95 -8.28
C THR A 254 -13.28 -9.36 -6.90
N ALA A 255 -14.16 -9.51 -5.91
CA ALA A 255 -13.88 -9.14 -4.52
C ALA A 255 -12.66 -9.91 -3.99
N ARG A 256 -12.51 -11.18 -4.40
CA ARG A 256 -11.32 -12.00 -4.15
C ARG A 256 -10.02 -11.32 -4.58
N ILE A 257 -9.97 -10.72 -5.77
CA ILE A 257 -8.72 -10.09 -6.26
C ILE A 257 -8.49 -8.74 -5.55
N ALA A 258 -9.54 -8.05 -5.11
CA ALA A 258 -9.46 -6.78 -4.40
C ALA A 258 -9.06 -6.80 -2.95
N ILE A 259 -9.09 -7.99 -2.38
CA ILE A 259 -8.87 -8.17 -0.97
C ILE A 259 -7.72 -9.19 -0.78
N MET A 260 -7.41 -10.05 -1.76
CA MET A 260 -6.56 -11.24 -1.57
C MET A 260 -5.32 -11.38 -2.48
N HIS A 261 -4.51 -10.34 -2.65
CA HIS A 261 -3.11 -10.56 -3.08
C HIS A 261 -2.18 -9.84 -2.12
N PRO A 262 -1.65 -10.58 -1.14
CA PRO A 262 -0.21 -10.76 -1.07
C PRO A 262 0.10 -12.16 -1.56
N ILE A 263 1.00 -12.22 -2.54
CA ILE A 263 1.60 -13.44 -3.04
C ILE A 263 2.40 -14.06 -1.88
N LEU A 264 1.89 -15.14 -1.30
CA LEU A 264 2.70 -16.09 -0.55
C LEU A 264 2.42 -17.50 -1.08
N PRO A 265 3.31 -18.09 -1.91
CA PRO A 265 3.37 -19.52 -2.08
C PRO A 265 3.99 -20.16 -0.83
N GLY A 266 3.48 -21.33 -0.46
CA GLY A 266 3.82 -22.04 0.76
C GLY A 266 5.32 -22.23 0.99
N ILE A 267 5.74 -21.91 2.21
CA ILE A 267 6.97 -22.43 2.79
C ILE A 267 6.63 -23.84 3.26
N ASN A 268 7.26 -24.84 2.64
CA ASN A 268 7.24 -26.22 3.10
C ASN A 268 7.89 -26.27 4.50
N GLU A 269 7.10 -26.46 5.55
CA GLU A 269 7.63 -26.98 6.82
C GLU A 269 7.78 -28.50 6.68
N GLU A 270 9.02 -28.95 6.47
CA GLU A 270 9.44 -30.32 6.70
C GLU A 270 9.12 -30.72 8.16
N GLN A 271 8.25 -31.72 8.32
CA GLN A 271 8.12 -32.45 9.58
C GLN A 271 9.36 -33.34 9.79
N PRO A 272 10.05 -33.25 10.95
CA PRO A 272 10.96 -34.31 11.36
C PRO A 272 10.16 -35.46 11.99
N ASP A 273 10.30 -36.61 11.34
CA ASP A 273 9.84 -37.94 11.73
C ASP A 273 10.46 -38.36 13.09
N LEU A 274 9.67 -38.36 14.17
CA LEU A 274 10.07 -38.92 15.46
C LEU A 274 9.08 -39.99 15.94
N LYS A 275 9.53 -41.22 15.71
CA LYS A 275 9.00 -42.51 16.13
C LYS A 275 8.65 -42.59 17.64
N LYS A 276 7.49 -43.20 17.88
CA LYS A 276 7.16 -44.14 18.98
C LYS A 276 7.54 -43.73 20.41
N LYS A 277 6.52 -43.49 21.26
CA LYS A 277 6.22 -44.40 22.39
C LYS A 277 4.85 -44.14 23.02
N LYS A 278 4.25 -45.27 23.42
CA LYS A 278 2.96 -45.50 24.06
C LYS A 278 2.78 -44.73 25.38
N GLY A 279 1.54 -44.39 25.73
CA GLY A 279 1.15 -44.09 27.11
C GLY A 279 -0.01 -43.09 27.18
N GLY A 280 -1.21 -43.58 27.49
CA GLY A 280 -2.40 -42.74 27.59
C GLY A 280 -2.46 -41.87 28.84
N ASN A 281 -3.27 -40.81 28.79
CA ASN A 281 -4.41 -40.70 29.68
C ASN A 281 -5.33 -39.55 29.27
N VAL A 282 -6.61 -39.83 29.52
CA VAL A 282 -7.78 -38.96 29.40
C VAL A 282 -7.65 -37.76 30.33
N PHE A 283 -7.94 -36.55 29.83
CA PHE A 283 -8.52 -35.50 30.68
C PHE A 283 -9.68 -34.80 29.98
N LYS A 284 -10.80 -34.82 30.69
CA LYS A 284 -12.10 -34.28 30.36
C LYS A 284 -12.27 -32.99 31.17
N CYS A 285 -13.04 -32.06 30.60
CA CYS A 285 -13.86 -31.07 31.30
C CYS A 285 -13.17 -29.81 31.88
N CYS A 286 -13.53 -28.65 31.34
CA CYS A 286 -14.37 -27.74 32.12
C CYS A 286 -15.23 -26.85 31.21
N LYS A 287 -16.47 -26.72 31.67
CA LYS A 287 -17.63 -26.05 31.08
C LYS A 287 -17.74 -24.65 31.70
N SER A 288 -18.32 -23.74 30.93
CA SER A 288 -19.22 -22.66 31.39
C SER A 288 -18.64 -21.38 32.02
N ARG A 289 -18.93 -20.23 31.38
CA ARG A 289 -19.69 -19.11 31.98
C ARG A 289 -20.20 -18.09 30.95
N GLN A 290 -21.53 -17.90 30.96
CA GLN A 290 -22.34 -16.66 30.82
C GLN A 290 -22.03 -15.73 29.62
N PHE A 291 -22.95 -15.38 28.70
CA PHE A 291 -24.41 -15.20 28.72
C PHE A 291 -25.10 -15.95 27.58
#